data_AF-A0A109DCN7-F1
#
_entry.id   AF-A0A109DCN7-F1
#
_cell.length_a   1.000
_cell.length_b   1.000
_cell.length_c   1.000
_cell.angle_alpha   90.00
_cell.angle_beta   90.00
_cell.angle_gamma   90.00
#
_symmetry.space_group_name_H-M   'P 1'
#
loop_
_entity.id
_entity.type
_entity.pdbx_description
1 polymer ?
#
loop_
_entity_poly.entity_id
_entity_poly.type
_entity_poly.pdbx_seq_one_letter_code
_entity_poly.pdbx_strand_id
1 'polypeptide(L)'
;MFNYSEWFFNKKIQLNKGTSEAKEICIYRGWMFKPNEYKIFYHELADKNLQLLTAPAQYNRMHEFPLIYPKVAENTPRIKTYAFNERINIEELQKIFARFLVKDYVKSVKNTSFPKFFDQKTSQTNFDNWMKVFYKYRSDLLTGGICIKEYVDLKKYADHTNEWRVFYFHGNPFIILPNSGQSKEAPSVPQALVDKYSNLESPFYTIDYGEETNGQWIIIETGDGGVSGLPDNTNVNEFYKGLFRD
;
A
#
# COMPACT_ATOMS: atom_id res chain seq x y z
N MET A 1 -18.94 -12.59 2.12
CA MET A 1 -19.04 -13.48 3.30
C MET A 1 -19.39 -12.72 4.58
N PHE A 2 -19.10 -11.41 4.68
CA PHE A 2 -19.37 -10.60 5.87
C PHE A 2 -20.52 -9.60 5.67
N ASN A 3 -21.21 -9.28 6.75
CA ASN A 3 -22.08 -8.12 6.82
C ASN A 3 -21.22 -6.86 7.05
N TYR A 4 -21.13 -6.03 6.01
CA TYR A 4 -20.38 -4.78 6.04
C TYR A 4 -20.87 -3.85 7.16
N SER A 5 -22.18 -3.69 7.31
CA SER A 5 -22.77 -2.76 8.27
C SER A 5 -22.44 -3.13 9.70
N GLU A 6 -22.52 -4.42 10.07
CA GLU A 6 -22.20 -4.87 11.43
C GLU A 6 -20.74 -4.63 11.81
N TRP A 7 -19.81 -4.80 10.87
CA TRP A 7 -18.41 -4.48 11.17
C TRP A 7 -18.20 -2.97 11.35
N PHE A 8 -18.75 -2.15 10.46
CA PHE A 8 -18.49 -0.71 10.49
C PHE A 8 -19.15 0.00 11.68
N PHE A 9 -20.39 -0.37 12.01
CA PHE A 9 -21.13 0.28 13.10
C PHE A 9 -20.90 -0.38 14.45
N ASN A 10 -20.75 -1.71 14.48
CA ASN A 10 -20.73 -2.46 15.74
C ASN A 10 -19.40 -3.17 16.02
N LYS A 11 -18.43 -3.12 15.08
CA LYS A 11 -17.15 -3.86 15.16
C LYS A 11 -17.35 -5.36 15.41
N LYS A 12 -18.43 -5.91 14.85
CA LYS A 12 -18.79 -7.34 14.96
C LYS A 12 -18.61 -8.05 13.64
N ILE A 13 -17.93 -9.20 13.69
CA ILE A 13 -17.92 -10.13 12.56
C ILE A 13 -19.23 -10.90 12.54
N GLN A 14 -20.08 -10.56 11.56
CA GLN A 14 -21.25 -11.37 11.21
C GLN A 14 -21.06 -11.97 9.82
N LEU A 15 -21.18 -13.29 9.73
CA LEU A 15 -21.11 -14.01 8.47
C LEU A 15 -22.49 -14.08 7.82
N ASN A 16 -22.54 -13.85 6.50
CA ASN A 16 -23.78 -13.96 5.71
C ASN A 16 -24.12 -15.42 5.35
N LYS A 17 -23.20 -16.35 5.63
CA LYS A 17 -23.34 -17.79 5.41
C LYS A 17 -22.75 -18.53 6.60
N GLY A 18 -23.28 -19.72 6.90
CA GLY A 18 -22.70 -20.61 7.90
C GLY A 18 -21.29 -21.07 7.52
N THR A 19 -20.52 -21.51 8.51
CA THR A 19 -19.20 -22.13 8.33
C THR A 19 -19.32 -23.64 8.40
N SER A 20 -18.43 -24.36 7.72
CA SER A 20 -18.33 -25.81 7.89
C SER A 20 -17.58 -26.16 9.18
N GLU A 21 -17.68 -27.42 9.60
CA GLU A 21 -16.85 -27.94 10.71
C GLU A 21 -15.37 -28.08 10.31
N ALA A 22 -15.10 -28.20 9.01
CA ALA A 22 -13.75 -28.28 8.49
C ALA A 22 -13.10 -26.90 8.41
N LYS A 23 -11.79 -26.84 8.63
CA LYS A 23 -11.01 -25.62 8.46
C LYS A 23 -10.95 -25.25 6.98
N GLU A 24 -11.39 -24.05 6.63
CA GLU A 24 -11.34 -23.49 5.28
C GLU A 24 -10.30 -22.37 5.19
N ILE A 25 -9.48 -22.36 4.13
CA ILE A 25 -8.55 -21.26 3.86
C ILE A 25 -9.27 -20.19 3.04
N CYS A 26 -9.18 -18.95 3.48
CA CYS A 26 -9.91 -17.82 2.95
C CYS A 26 -8.98 -16.69 2.53
N ILE A 27 -9.26 -16.09 1.37
CA ILE A 27 -8.64 -14.83 0.96
C ILE A 27 -9.56 -13.69 1.41
N TYR A 28 -9.02 -12.77 2.20
CA TYR A 28 -9.72 -11.53 2.52
C TYR A 28 -9.69 -10.59 1.30
N ARG A 29 -10.84 -9.99 0.95
CA ARG A 29 -10.94 -8.91 -0.04
C ARG A 29 -11.85 -7.82 0.51
N GLY A 30 -11.28 -6.65 0.82
CA GLY A 30 -12.04 -5.57 1.44
C GLY A 30 -11.22 -4.32 1.75
N TRP A 31 -11.57 -3.66 2.85
CA TRP A 31 -10.97 -2.41 3.29
C TRP A 31 -9.68 -2.64 4.07
N MET A 32 -8.88 -1.59 4.19
CA MET A 32 -7.67 -1.59 5.00
C MET A 32 -8.02 -1.61 6.49
N PHE A 33 -7.45 -2.55 7.22
CA PHE A 33 -7.47 -2.59 8.68
C PHE A 33 -6.22 -1.94 9.25
N LYS A 34 -6.33 -1.37 10.47
CA LYS A 34 -5.13 -1.18 11.28
C LYS A 34 -4.53 -2.55 11.64
N PRO A 35 -3.21 -2.65 11.80
CA PRO A 35 -2.52 -3.90 12.16
C PRO A 35 -3.19 -4.72 13.28
N ASN A 36 -3.57 -4.06 14.37
CA ASN A 36 -4.20 -4.73 15.50
C ASN A 36 -5.64 -5.18 15.21
N GLU A 37 -6.40 -4.39 14.42
CA GLU A 37 -7.75 -4.77 14.00
C GLU A 37 -7.70 -5.99 13.08
N TYR A 38 -6.72 -6.05 12.15
CA TYR A 38 -6.52 -7.22 11.30
C TYR A 38 -6.18 -8.46 12.11
N LYS A 39 -5.33 -8.33 13.14
CA LYS A 39 -4.97 -9.44 14.03
C LYS A 39 -6.19 -9.99 14.77
N ILE A 40 -7.03 -9.11 15.33
CA ILE A 40 -8.29 -9.52 15.99
C ILE A 40 -9.20 -10.22 14.97
N PHE A 41 -9.40 -9.61 13.81
CA PHE A 41 -10.22 -10.15 12.72
C PHE A 41 -9.75 -11.55 12.27
N TYR A 42 -8.45 -11.75 12.15
CA TYR A 42 -7.82 -13.03 11.82
C TYR A 42 -8.15 -14.12 12.85
N HIS A 43 -8.06 -13.82 14.15
CA HIS A 43 -8.32 -14.79 15.21
C HIS A 43 -9.81 -15.10 15.36
N GLU A 44 -10.68 -14.08 15.30
CA GLU A 44 -12.13 -14.30 15.37
C GLU A 44 -12.67 -15.15 14.21
N LEU A 45 -12.02 -15.10 13.05
CA LEU A 45 -12.33 -15.98 11.93
C LEU A 45 -11.82 -17.40 12.13
N ALA A 46 -10.61 -17.55 12.66
CA ALA A 46 -10.05 -18.86 12.96
C ALA A 46 -10.93 -19.63 13.96
N ASP A 47 -11.51 -18.95 14.95
CA ASP A 47 -12.47 -19.51 15.92
C ASP A 47 -13.78 -20.00 15.26
N LYS A 48 -14.02 -19.61 14.01
CA LYS A 48 -15.17 -20.02 13.18
C LYS A 48 -14.77 -20.99 12.07
N ASN A 49 -13.61 -21.64 12.18
CA ASN A 49 -13.00 -22.52 11.18
C ASN A 49 -12.63 -21.83 9.84
N LEU A 50 -12.56 -20.50 9.81
CA LEU A 50 -12.14 -19.72 8.64
C LEU A 50 -10.72 -19.19 8.85
N GLN A 51 -9.76 -19.78 8.17
CA GLN A 51 -8.36 -19.39 8.25
C GLN A 51 -8.02 -18.38 7.15
N LEU A 52 -7.73 -17.14 7.49
CA LEU A 52 -7.19 -16.22 6.50
C LEU A 52 -5.83 -16.70 5.98
N LEU A 53 -5.65 -16.61 4.66
CA LEU A 53 -4.43 -16.97 3.96
C LEU A 53 -3.25 -16.11 4.41
N THR A 54 -3.45 -14.79 4.50
CA THR A 54 -2.43 -13.86 4.98
C THR A 54 -2.45 -13.82 6.51
N ALA A 55 -1.34 -14.22 7.14
CA ALA A 55 -1.17 -14.10 8.59
C ALA A 55 -0.96 -12.63 9.01
N PRO A 56 -1.24 -12.23 10.26
CA PRO A 56 -1.11 -10.84 10.70
C PRO A 56 0.26 -10.22 10.47
N ALA A 57 1.34 -10.99 10.66
CA ALA A 57 2.70 -10.50 10.39
C ALA A 57 2.95 -10.23 8.89
N GLN A 58 2.37 -11.05 8.01
CA GLN A 58 2.48 -10.90 6.56
C GLN A 58 1.66 -9.70 6.08
N TYR A 59 0.44 -9.53 6.63
CA TYR A 59 -0.39 -8.36 6.38
C TYR A 59 0.36 -7.08 6.78
N ASN A 60 0.83 -6.98 8.02
CA ASN A 60 1.54 -5.80 8.50
C ASN A 60 2.74 -5.45 7.63
N ARG A 61 3.56 -6.46 7.28
CA ARG A 61 4.74 -6.28 6.44
C ARG A 61 4.41 -5.61 5.11
N MET A 62 3.34 -6.06 4.44
CA MET A 62 2.94 -5.49 3.15
C MET A 62 2.08 -4.23 3.28
N HIS A 63 1.45 -4.02 4.44
CA HIS A 63 0.54 -2.92 4.71
C HIS A 63 1.27 -1.65 5.17
N GLU A 64 2.27 -1.79 6.05
CA GLU A 64 3.07 -0.68 6.56
C GLU A 64 4.40 -0.59 5.80
N PHE A 65 4.51 0.38 4.90
CA PHE A 65 5.64 0.53 3.97
C PHE A 65 7.03 0.48 4.64
N PRO A 66 7.27 1.06 5.83
CA PRO A 66 8.55 0.93 6.52
C PRO A 66 8.99 -0.51 6.80
N LEU A 67 8.05 -1.44 7.02
CA LEU A 67 8.36 -2.83 7.33
C LEU A 67 8.88 -3.60 6.12
N ILE A 68 8.42 -3.26 4.91
CA ILE A 68 8.93 -3.86 3.67
C ILE A 68 10.17 -3.14 3.12
N TYR A 69 10.37 -1.87 3.46
CA TYR A 69 11.41 -1.02 2.87
C TYR A 69 12.80 -1.68 2.78
N PRO A 70 13.32 -2.39 3.81
CA PRO A 70 14.63 -3.04 3.71
C PRO A 70 14.73 -4.07 2.56
N LYS A 71 13.62 -4.69 2.15
CA LYS A 71 13.57 -5.67 1.06
C LYS A 71 13.53 -5.01 -0.31
N VAL A 72 13.05 -3.77 -0.41
CA VAL A 72 12.82 -3.05 -1.68
C VAL A 72 13.70 -1.80 -1.83
N ALA A 73 14.57 -1.53 -0.85
CA ALA A 73 15.40 -0.33 -0.75
C ALA A 73 16.25 -0.04 -2.01
N GLU A 74 16.67 -1.09 -2.72
CA GLU A 74 17.46 -0.96 -3.95
C GLU A 74 16.70 -0.30 -5.10
N ASN A 75 15.37 -0.46 -5.15
CA ASN A 75 14.54 0.04 -6.24
C ASN A 75 13.39 0.93 -5.74
N THR A 76 13.51 1.57 -4.58
CA THR A 76 12.50 2.53 -4.10
C THR A 76 13.17 3.80 -3.59
N PRO A 77 12.52 4.98 -3.72
CA PRO A 77 13.06 6.22 -3.16
C PRO A 77 13.30 6.11 -1.65
N ARG A 78 14.33 6.81 -1.18
CA ARG A 78 14.78 6.76 0.22
C ARG A 78 13.68 7.22 1.16
N ILE A 79 13.62 6.63 2.36
CA ILE A 79 12.67 7.04 3.40
C ILE A 79 13.35 7.43 4.72
N LYS A 80 12.62 8.18 5.55
CA LYS A 80 12.90 8.36 6.98
C LYS A 80 11.59 8.27 7.76
N THR A 81 11.62 7.53 8.85
CA THR A 81 10.42 7.27 9.67
C THR A 81 10.51 7.93 11.02
N TYR A 82 9.36 8.32 11.55
CA TYR A 82 9.19 8.97 12.83
C TYR A 82 8.01 8.35 13.56
N ALA A 83 8.14 8.16 14.87
CA ALA A 83 7.04 7.74 15.71
C ALA A 83 5.93 8.81 15.75
N PHE A 84 4.75 8.41 16.22
CA PHE A 84 3.65 9.35 16.38
C PHE A 84 4.04 10.51 17.32
N ASN A 85 3.78 11.75 16.89
CA ASN A 85 4.16 13.00 17.57
C ASN A 85 5.66 13.22 17.79
N GLU A 86 6.54 12.40 17.20
CA GLU A 86 7.97 12.67 17.24
C GLU A 86 8.27 13.98 16.47
N ARG A 87 9.16 14.80 17.03
CA ARG A 87 9.55 16.06 16.40
C ARG A 87 10.35 15.78 15.13
N ILE A 88 9.87 16.32 14.02
CA ILE A 88 10.54 16.25 12.73
C ILE A 88 11.31 17.56 12.52
N ASN A 89 12.65 17.47 12.47
CA ASN A 89 13.50 18.61 12.13
C ASN A 89 13.65 18.74 10.61
N ILE A 90 13.15 19.84 10.06
CA ILE A 90 13.15 20.09 8.61
C ILE A 90 14.56 20.26 8.04
N GLU A 91 15.48 20.88 8.79
CA GLU A 91 16.84 21.14 8.33
C GLU A 91 17.61 19.81 8.15
N GLU A 92 17.37 18.86 9.05
CA GLU A 92 17.92 17.50 8.93
C GLU A 92 17.35 16.74 7.73
N LEU A 93 16.06 16.94 7.42
CA LEU A 93 15.46 16.34 6.22
C LEU A 93 16.02 16.97 4.94
N GLN A 94 16.20 18.28 4.91
CA GLN A 94 16.72 19.02 3.76
C GLN A 94 18.18 18.67 3.43
N LYS A 95 18.97 18.24 4.41
CA LYS A 95 20.33 17.68 4.16
C LYS A 95 20.29 16.34 3.41
N ILE A 96 19.19 15.59 3.51
CA ILE A 96 19.06 14.24 2.96
C ILE A 96 18.30 14.27 1.64
N PHE A 97 17.22 15.08 1.56
CA PHE A 97 16.25 15.09 0.49
C PHE A 97 16.17 16.47 -0.17
N ALA A 98 16.32 16.51 -1.50
CA ALA A 98 16.06 17.73 -2.27
C ALA A 98 14.57 18.09 -2.24
N ARG A 99 13.71 17.09 -2.44
CA ARG A 99 12.25 17.14 -2.25
C ARG A 99 11.78 15.86 -1.57
N PHE A 100 10.74 15.96 -0.76
CA PHE A 100 10.15 14.82 -0.08
C PHE A 100 8.65 15.00 0.15
N LEU A 101 7.92 13.89 0.21
CA LEU A 101 6.51 13.85 0.58
C LEU A 101 6.33 13.31 2.01
N VAL A 102 5.16 13.59 2.57
CA VAL A 102 4.74 13.09 3.88
C VAL A 102 3.58 12.12 3.69
N LYS A 103 3.69 10.94 4.31
CA LYS A 103 2.60 9.99 4.48
C LYS A 103 2.63 9.39 5.89
N ASP A 104 1.55 8.72 6.29
CA ASP A 104 1.67 7.76 7.40
C ASP A 104 2.32 6.47 6.87
N TYR A 105 2.42 5.43 7.69
CA TYR A 105 3.08 4.19 7.24
C TYR A 105 2.36 3.49 6.07
N VAL A 106 1.12 3.89 5.74
CA VAL A 106 0.28 3.27 4.72
C VAL A 106 -0.06 4.25 3.59
N LYS A 107 -0.60 5.44 3.89
CA LYS A 107 -1.20 6.36 2.92
C LYS A 107 -0.75 7.81 3.06
N SER A 108 -0.62 8.46 1.91
CA SER A 108 -0.62 9.93 1.80
C SER A 108 -2.05 10.48 1.76
N VAL A 109 -2.16 11.79 1.96
CA VAL A 109 -3.43 12.51 1.77
C VAL A 109 -3.55 12.91 0.29
N LYS A 110 -4.61 12.44 -0.39
CA LYS A 110 -4.89 12.75 -1.80
C LYS A 110 -6.09 13.69 -1.89
N ASN A 111 -6.18 14.48 -2.97
CA ASN A 111 -7.30 15.40 -3.24
C ASN A 111 -7.55 16.43 -2.13
N THR A 112 -6.49 16.90 -1.48
CA THR A 112 -6.55 17.95 -0.45
C THR A 112 -5.62 19.10 -0.81
N SER A 113 -5.63 20.18 -0.01
CA SER A 113 -4.67 21.28 -0.13
C SER A 113 -3.27 20.94 0.41
N PHE A 114 -3.08 19.73 0.95
CA PHE A 114 -1.79 19.33 1.49
C PHE A 114 -0.71 19.32 0.39
N PRO A 115 0.50 19.85 0.64
CA PRO A 115 1.56 19.90 -0.34
C PRO A 115 1.91 18.52 -0.90
N LYS A 116 2.10 18.42 -2.21
CA LYS A 116 2.57 17.19 -2.86
C LYS A 116 3.97 16.81 -2.40
N PHE A 117 4.80 17.81 -2.14
CA PHE A 117 6.13 17.68 -1.58
C PHE A 117 6.51 18.95 -0.81
N PHE A 118 7.54 18.81 0.02
CA PHE A 118 8.30 19.88 0.65
C PHE A 118 9.71 19.87 0.06
N ASP A 119 10.39 21.02 0.14
CA ASP A 119 11.70 21.24 -0.48
C ASP A 119 12.59 22.13 0.38
N GLN A 120 13.74 22.53 -0.17
CA GLN A 120 14.73 23.39 0.48
C GLN A 120 14.21 24.78 0.88
N LYS A 121 13.07 25.23 0.34
CA LYS A 121 12.47 26.53 0.66
C LYS A 121 11.49 26.45 1.83
N THR A 122 11.17 25.24 2.29
CA THR A 122 10.22 25.03 3.38
C THR A 122 10.87 25.37 4.73
N SER A 123 10.30 26.34 5.46
CA SER A 123 10.71 26.63 6.84
C SER A 123 10.10 25.67 7.85
N GLN A 124 10.74 25.51 9.02
CA GLN A 124 10.22 24.65 10.10
C GLN A 124 8.80 25.04 10.50
N THR A 125 8.53 26.34 10.68
CA THR A 125 7.19 26.85 11.02
C THR A 125 6.14 26.47 9.98
N ASN A 126 6.47 26.59 8.69
CA ASN A 126 5.55 26.21 7.62
C ASN A 126 5.29 24.70 7.62
N PHE A 127 6.35 23.89 7.77
CA PHE A 127 6.24 22.44 7.86
C PHE A 127 5.36 22.00 9.04
N ASP A 128 5.58 22.56 10.23
CA ASP A 128 4.81 22.24 11.44
C ASP A 128 3.32 22.57 11.28
N ASN A 129 3.00 23.67 10.61
CA ASN A 129 1.62 24.03 10.31
C ASN A 129 0.96 23.03 9.35
N TRP A 130 1.68 22.58 8.32
CA TRP A 130 1.20 21.51 7.46
C TRP A 130 1.05 20.19 8.19
N MET A 131 1.95 19.84 9.10
CA MET A 131 1.81 18.62 9.89
C MET A 131 0.54 18.63 10.76
N LYS A 132 0.14 19.77 11.33
CA LYS A 132 -1.17 19.90 12.01
C LYS A 132 -2.33 19.58 11.06
N VAL A 133 -2.26 20.06 9.82
CA VAL A 133 -3.26 19.76 8.78
C VAL A 133 -3.23 18.27 8.40
N PHE A 134 -2.05 17.68 8.26
CA PHE A 134 -1.88 16.26 7.98
C PHE A 134 -2.54 15.39 9.06
N TYR A 135 -2.26 15.66 10.33
CA TYR A 135 -2.85 14.94 11.45
C TYR A 135 -4.37 15.10 11.49
N LYS A 136 -4.91 16.28 11.15
CA LYS A 136 -6.36 16.49 11.03
C LYS A 136 -6.96 15.67 9.88
N TYR A 137 -6.31 15.61 8.72
CA TYR A 137 -6.79 14.83 7.58
C TYR A 137 -6.71 13.33 7.80
N ARG A 138 -5.68 12.83 8.48
CA ARG A 138 -5.57 11.40 8.78
C ARG A 138 -6.45 11.01 9.97
N SER A 139 -6.47 11.81 11.04
CA SER A 139 -7.28 11.55 12.26
C SER A 139 -7.19 10.07 12.67
N ASP A 140 -8.34 9.43 12.91
CA ASP A 140 -8.45 8.01 13.26
C ASP A 140 -7.95 7.05 12.17
N LEU A 141 -7.72 7.49 10.93
CA LEU A 141 -7.15 6.66 9.87
C LEU A 141 -5.62 6.58 9.91
N LEU A 142 -4.96 7.40 10.75
CA LEU A 142 -3.51 7.35 10.90
C LEU A 142 -3.08 5.95 11.38
N THR A 143 -2.12 5.38 10.67
CA THR A 143 -1.58 4.04 10.95
C THR A 143 -0.07 4.13 11.10
N GLY A 144 0.45 3.55 12.19
CA GLY A 144 1.87 3.58 12.51
C GLY A 144 2.35 4.99 12.89
N GLY A 145 3.39 5.46 12.20
CA GLY A 145 4.01 6.76 12.40
C GLY A 145 4.00 7.61 11.12
N ILE A 146 4.91 8.57 11.05
CA ILE A 146 5.13 9.40 9.85
C ILE A 146 6.27 8.82 9.03
N CYS A 147 6.04 8.66 7.74
CA CYS A 147 7.03 8.28 6.75
C CYS A 147 7.28 9.47 5.81
N ILE A 148 8.49 10.00 5.89
CA ILE A 148 9.07 10.92 4.92
C ILE A 148 9.63 10.07 3.79
N LYS A 149 9.18 10.32 2.56
CA LYS A 149 9.66 9.61 1.38
C LYS A 149 10.21 10.60 0.37
N GLU A 150 11.37 10.31 -0.20
CA GLU A 150 11.95 11.11 -1.27
C GLU A 150 10.96 11.26 -2.44
N TYR A 151 10.80 12.50 -2.91
CA TYR A 151 9.89 12.81 -3.99
C TYR A 151 10.62 12.79 -5.33
N VAL A 152 10.16 11.92 -6.22
CA VAL A 152 10.69 11.74 -7.57
C VAL A 152 9.61 12.04 -8.60
N ASP A 153 10.00 12.63 -9.73
CA ASP A 153 9.07 12.92 -10.81
C ASP A 153 8.91 11.68 -11.68
N LEU A 154 7.67 11.17 -11.71
CA LEU A 154 7.31 10.09 -12.61
C LEU A 154 7.06 10.63 -14.01
N LYS A 155 7.52 9.88 -15.00
CA LYS A 155 7.27 10.14 -16.41
C LYS A 155 5.78 10.05 -16.68
N LYS A 156 5.31 10.88 -17.60
CA LYS A 156 3.91 10.94 -18.00
C LYS A 156 3.73 10.58 -19.46
N TYR A 157 2.62 9.91 -19.75
CA TYR A 157 2.11 9.70 -21.11
C TYR A 157 0.75 10.42 -21.18
N ALA A 158 0.67 11.43 -22.04
CA ALA A 158 -0.32 12.50 -21.92
C ALA A 158 -0.29 13.10 -20.50
N ASP A 159 -1.41 13.13 -19.79
CA ASP A 159 -1.52 13.75 -18.46
C ASP A 159 -1.38 12.77 -17.28
N HIS A 160 -1.17 11.49 -17.57
CA HIS A 160 -1.11 10.41 -16.58
C HIS A 160 0.33 9.97 -16.32
N THR A 161 0.70 9.80 -15.05
CA THR A 161 1.97 9.14 -14.68
C THR A 161 2.00 7.72 -15.22
N ASN A 162 3.17 7.15 -15.51
CA ASN A 162 3.28 5.75 -15.90
C ASN A 162 3.47 4.87 -14.68
N GLU A 163 2.38 4.39 -14.09
CA GLU A 163 2.39 3.52 -12.92
C GLU A 163 1.72 2.18 -13.20
N TRP A 164 2.40 1.07 -12.92
CA TRP A 164 1.87 -0.27 -13.14
C TRP A 164 1.70 -0.99 -11.81
N ARG A 165 0.52 -1.57 -11.58
CA ARG A 165 0.28 -2.44 -10.43
C ARG A 165 0.46 -3.89 -10.85
N VAL A 166 1.23 -4.61 -10.04
CA VAL A 166 1.39 -6.05 -10.18
C VAL A 166 0.81 -6.75 -8.95
N PHE A 167 -0.06 -7.74 -9.15
CA PHE A 167 -0.47 -8.67 -8.11
C PHE A 167 0.37 -9.94 -8.17
N TYR A 168 0.81 -10.39 -7.00
CA TYR A 168 1.56 -11.61 -6.80
C TYR A 168 0.77 -12.55 -5.90
N PHE A 169 0.73 -13.84 -6.26
CA PHE A 169 0.12 -14.89 -5.46
C PHE A 169 1.10 -16.06 -5.34
N HIS A 170 1.48 -16.41 -4.11
CA HIS A 170 2.58 -17.35 -3.81
C HIS A 170 3.86 -17.06 -4.61
N GLY A 171 4.10 -15.78 -4.87
CA GLY A 171 5.23 -15.27 -5.61
C GLY A 171 5.09 -15.26 -7.14
N ASN A 172 4.02 -15.81 -7.68
CA ASN A 172 3.74 -15.73 -9.11
C ASN A 172 3.03 -14.40 -9.44
N PRO A 173 3.59 -13.54 -10.30
CA PRO A 173 2.87 -12.38 -10.82
C PRO A 173 1.76 -12.86 -11.77
N PHE A 174 0.51 -12.46 -11.51
CA PHE A 174 -0.64 -12.95 -12.31
C PHE A 174 -1.53 -11.84 -12.88
N ILE A 175 -1.36 -10.59 -12.43
CA ILE A 175 -1.99 -9.40 -13.01
C ILE A 175 -0.94 -8.31 -13.08
N ILE A 176 -0.75 -7.72 -14.26
CA ILE A 176 0.14 -6.60 -14.53
C ILE A 176 -0.66 -5.59 -15.36
N LEU A 177 -1.08 -4.48 -14.75
CA LEU A 177 -1.97 -3.50 -15.39
C LEU A 177 -1.59 -2.04 -15.08
N PRO A 178 -1.92 -1.09 -15.98
CA PRO A 178 -1.86 0.35 -15.70
C PRO A 178 -2.66 0.74 -14.44
N ASN A 179 -2.13 1.64 -13.62
CA ASN A 179 -2.67 1.97 -12.29
C ASN A 179 -2.77 3.49 -12.00
N SER A 180 -2.60 4.33 -13.02
CA SER A 180 -2.68 5.80 -12.92
C SER A 180 -3.53 6.43 -14.02
N GLY A 181 -4.33 5.62 -14.73
CA GLY A 181 -5.20 6.04 -15.83
C GLY A 181 -4.46 6.21 -17.16
N GLN A 182 -3.19 5.83 -17.24
CA GLN A 182 -2.45 5.83 -18.48
C GLN A 182 -2.92 4.71 -19.43
N SER A 183 -2.63 4.88 -20.71
CA SER A 183 -2.97 3.88 -21.73
C SER A 183 -2.16 2.59 -21.53
N LYS A 184 -2.76 1.44 -21.87
CA LYS A 184 -2.10 0.12 -21.79
C LYS A 184 -0.96 -0.04 -22.79
N GLU A 185 -0.88 0.85 -23.77
CA GLU A 185 0.17 0.93 -24.77
C GLU A 185 1.41 1.69 -24.26
N ALA A 186 1.31 2.37 -23.11
CA ALA A 186 2.50 2.93 -22.44
C ALA A 186 3.47 1.79 -22.07
N PRO A 187 4.80 2.05 -22.03
CA PRO A 187 5.77 1.05 -21.61
C PRO A 187 5.40 0.45 -20.26
N SER A 188 5.36 -0.87 -20.18
CA SER A 188 5.12 -1.59 -18.93
C SER A 188 6.37 -1.71 -18.09
N VAL A 189 6.18 -2.00 -16.81
CA VAL A 189 7.28 -2.37 -15.92
C VAL A 189 8.12 -3.52 -16.53
N PRO A 190 9.46 -3.46 -16.49
CA PRO A 190 10.31 -4.53 -17.00
C PRO A 190 10.09 -5.84 -16.25
N GLN A 191 9.94 -6.95 -16.98
CA GLN A 191 9.70 -8.27 -16.38
C GLN A 191 10.78 -8.68 -15.38
N ALA A 192 12.05 -8.37 -15.66
CA ALA A 192 13.14 -8.64 -14.72
C ALA A 192 12.97 -7.96 -13.35
N LEU A 193 12.35 -6.77 -13.31
CA LEU A 193 12.05 -6.08 -12.05
C LEU A 193 10.86 -6.72 -11.32
N VAL A 194 9.85 -7.16 -12.07
CA VAL A 194 8.71 -7.93 -11.54
C VAL A 194 9.20 -9.22 -10.89
N ASP A 195 10.02 -9.99 -11.60
CA ASP A 195 10.54 -11.28 -11.15
C ASP A 195 11.45 -11.14 -9.93
N LYS A 196 12.24 -10.06 -9.87
CA LYS A 196 13.12 -9.74 -8.72
C LYS A 196 12.36 -9.65 -7.40
N TYR A 197 11.11 -9.17 -7.43
CA TYR A 197 10.27 -8.98 -6.24
C TYR A 197 9.11 -9.98 -6.15
N SER A 198 9.29 -11.15 -6.76
CA SER A 198 8.39 -12.31 -6.66
C SER A 198 8.37 -12.95 -5.26
N ASN A 199 9.28 -12.63 -4.35
CA ASN A 199 9.24 -13.18 -2.99
C ASN A 199 9.47 -12.11 -1.92
N LEU A 200 8.36 -11.60 -1.37
CA LEU A 200 8.35 -10.64 -0.28
C LEU A 200 7.77 -11.21 1.03
N GLU A 201 7.85 -12.54 1.19
CA GLU A 201 7.41 -13.25 2.41
C GLU A 201 5.94 -12.98 2.77
N SER A 202 5.08 -12.81 1.77
CA SER A 202 3.62 -12.75 1.89
C SER A 202 2.99 -13.57 0.76
N PRO A 203 1.92 -14.34 1.01
CA PRO A 203 1.31 -15.18 -0.01
C PRO A 203 0.51 -14.37 -1.05
N PHE A 204 0.07 -13.15 -0.70
CA PHE A 204 -0.76 -12.36 -1.58
C PHE A 204 -0.51 -10.87 -1.40
N TYR A 205 0.05 -10.22 -2.42
CA TYR A 205 0.46 -8.82 -2.31
C TYR A 205 0.46 -8.09 -3.65
N THR A 206 0.60 -6.78 -3.58
CA THR A 206 0.78 -5.90 -4.73
C THR A 206 2.06 -5.09 -4.62
N ILE A 207 2.63 -4.79 -5.78
CA ILE A 207 3.66 -3.77 -5.93
C ILE A 207 3.19 -2.79 -6.99
N ASP A 208 3.25 -1.50 -6.66
CA ASP A 208 3.04 -0.42 -7.60
C ASP A 208 4.41 0.08 -8.08
N TYR A 209 4.66 -0.04 -9.37
CA TYR A 209 5.87 0.42 -10.04
C TYR A 209 5.60 1.73 -10.76
N GLY A 210 6.59 2.62 -10.83
CA GLY A 210 6.52 3.86 -11.60
C GLY A 210 7.76 4.04 -12.47
N GLU A 211 7.58 4.57 -13.68
CA GLU A 211 8.67 5.00 -14.55
C GLU A 211 9.08 6.43 -14.17
N GLU A 212 10.34 6.65 -13.84
CA GLU A 212 10.91 7.98 -13.64
C GLU A 212 11.17 8.70 -14.96
N THR A 213 11.33 10.02 -14.92
CA THR A 213 11.60 10.84 -16.12
C THR A 213 12.88 10.45 -16.88
N ASN A 214 13.84 9.81 -16.22
CA ASN A 214 15.06 9.28 -16.83
C ASN A 214 14.88 7.86 -17.45
N GLY A 215 13.68 7.27 -17.36
CA GLY A 215 13.36 5.93 -17.87
C GLY A 215 13.65 4.78 -16.90
N GLN A 216 14.18 5.04 -15.71
CA GLN A 216 14.34 4.03 -14.67
C GLN A 216 12.99 3.66 -14.06
N TRP A 217 12.87 2.43 -13.55
CA TRP A 217 11.67 1.95 -12.88
C TRP A 217 11.92 1.76 -11.40
N ILE A 218 10.97 2.23 -10.60
CA ILE A 218 11.02 2.19 -9.15
C ILE A 218 9.73 1.62 -8.56
N ILE A 219 9.82 1.13 -7.33
CA ILE A 219 8.69 0.76 -6.49
C ILE A 219 8.19 2.02 -5.79
N ILE A 220 6.92 2.34 -6.03
CA ILE A 220 6.21 3.47 -5.44
C ILE A 220 5.59 3.06 -4.10
N GLU A 221 4.95 1.91 -4.07
CA GLU A 221 4.13 1.44 -2.96
C GLU A 221 4.10 -0.10 -2.98
N THR A 222 3.91 -0.71 -1.81
CA THR A 222 3.53 -2.11 -1.70
C THR A 222 2.22 -2.18 -0.93
N GLY A 223 1.45 -3.25 -1.14
CA GLY A 223 0.21 -3.45 -0.41
C GLY A 223 -0.09 -4.93 -0.18
N ASP A 224 -0.85 -5.24 0.87
CA ASP A 224 -1.47 -6.55 1.00
C ASP A 224 -2.52 -6.74 -0.10
N GLY A 225 -2.48 -7.87 -0.80
CA GLY A 225 -3.33 -8.13 -1.95
C GLY A 225 -4.81 -8.16 -1.58
N GLY A 226 -5.13 -8.43 -0.32
CA GLY A 226 -6.49 -8.45 0.21
C GLY A 226 -7.14 -7.08 0.33
N VAL A 227 -6.34 -6.01 0.37
CA VAL A 227 -6.84 -4.63 0.55
C VAL A 227 -6.45 -3.68 -0.57
N SER A 228 -5.62 -4.14 -1.51
CA SER A 228 -5.28 -3.38 -2.71
C SER A 228 -6.46 -3.31 -3.67
N GLY A 229 -6.71 -2.11 -4.22
CA GLY A 229 -7.72 -1.89 -5.24
C GLY A 229 -7.36 -2.62 -6.54
N LEU A 230 -8.37 -3.08 -7.27
CA LEU A 230 -8.16 -3.57 -8.62
C LEU A 230 -7.87 -2.36 -9.54
N PRO A 231 -6.88 -2.46 -10.44
CA PRO A 231 -6.69 -1.47 -11.50
C PRO A 231 -7.95 -1.27 -12.33
N ASP A 232 -8.12 -0.08 -12.91
CA ASP A 232 -9.25 0.22 -13.77
C ASP A 232 -9.31 -0.77 -14.94
N ASN A 233 -10.53 -1.16 -15.35
CA ASN A 233 -10.79 -2.14 -16.40
C ASN A 233 -10.30 -3.58 -16.11
N THR A 234 -9.95 -3.91 -14.86
CA THR A 234 -9.67 -5.30 -14.47
C THR A 234 -10.92 -6.17 -14.69
N ASN A 235 -10.79 -7.26 -15.45
CA ASN A 235 -11.82 -8.29 -15.50
C ASN A 235 -11.80 -9.06 -14.17
N VAL A 236 -12.79 -8.79 -13.32
CA VAL A 236 -12.90 -9.35 -11.96
C VAL A 236 -12.94 -10.88 -11.97
N ASN A 237 -13.59 -11.49 -12.96
CA ASN A 237 -13.65 -12.95 -13.06
C ASN A 237 -12.27 -13.55 -13.40
N GLU A 238 -11.56 -12.94 -14.35
CA GLU A 238 -10.20 -13.38 -14.70
C GLU A 238 -9.21 -13.14 -13.56
N PHE A 239 -9.38 -12.06 -12.80
CA PHE A 239 -8.60 -11.81 -11.59
C PHE A 239 -8.71 -12.97 -10.60
N TYR A 240 -9.92 -13.38 -10.23
CA TYR A 240 -10.10 -14.47 -9.27
C TYR A 240 -9.71 -15.82 -9.83
N LYS A 241 -9.91 -16.08 -11.13
CA LYS A 241 -9.36 -17.29 -11.77
C LYS A 241 -7.84 -17.34 -11.70
N GLY A 242 -7.17 -16.20 -11.83
CA GLY A 242 -5.71 -16.08 -11.75
C GLY A 242 -5.13 -16.54 -10.41
N LEU A 243 -5.88 -16.44 -9.31
CA LEU A 243 -5.46 -16.93 -7.99
C LEU A 243 -5.42 -18.47 -7.90
N PHE A 244 -6.07 -19.17 -8.83
CA PHE A 244 -6.16 -20.63 -8.86
C PHE A 244 -5.42 -21.24 -10.06
N ARG A 245 -4.56 -20.47 -10.73
CA ARG A 245 -3.68 -20.99 -11.79
C ARG A 245 -2.42 -21.53 -11.14
N ASP A 246 -2.17 -22.82 -11.35
CA ASP A 246 -0.93 -23.51 -10.98
C ASP A 246 0.29 -22.94 -11.71
#